data_AF-A0AAW0L465-F1
#
_entry.id   AF-A0AAW0L465-F1
#
_cell.length_a   1.000
_cell.length_b   1.000
_cell.length_c   1.000
_cell.angle_alpha   90.00
_cell.angle_beta   90.00
_cell.angle_gamma   90.00
#
_symmetry.space_group_name_H-M   'P 1'
#
loop_
_entity.id
_entity.type
_entity.pdbx_description
1 polymer ?
#
loop_
_entity_poly.entity_id
_entity_poly.type
_entity_poly.pdbx_seq_one_letter_code
_entity_poly.pdbx_strand_id
1 'polypeptide(L)'
;MGFEVFRLQHDLIEMGVIPPISLDLSGYGNVSLETADVKRLTQNLTKLRELHLDHVDMSSVSLSSFMNLSSSLTSLTLNSCLLPGRLLDHIFCPPNLCELRLADNPQLSWFFPMVNSSKALRFLDVSYTIHDS
;
A
#
# COMPACT_ATOMS: atom_id res chain seq x y z
N MET A 1 -14.41 -13.23 -23.00
CA MET A 1 -13.32 -12.26 -23.25
C MET A 1 -12.26 -12.23 -22.15
N GLY A 2 -12.45 -12.85 -20.97
CA GLY A 2 -11.49 -12.74 -19.86
C GLY A 2 -10.21 -13.60 -19.95
N PHE A 3 -10.22 -14.73 -20.67
CA PHE A 3 -9.09 -15.66 -20.66
C PHE A 3 -7.86 -15.19 -21.47
N GLU A 4 -8.05 -14.36 -22.49
CA GLU A 4 -6.93 -13.84 -23.28
C GLU A 4 -6.16 -12.72 -22.58
N VAL A 5 -6.84 -11.91 -21.76
CA VAL A 5 -6.20 -10.81 -21.02
C VAL A 5 -5.22 -11.36 -19.98
N PHE A 6 -5.62 -12.40 -19.24
CA PHE A 6 -4.73 -13.08 -18.29
C PHE A 6 -3.57 -13.79 -18.98
N ARG A 7 -3.78 -14.38 -20.17
CA ARG A 7 -2.71 -14.99 -20.97
C ARG A 7 -1.69 -13.96 -21.45
N LEU A 8 -2.15 -12.83 -21.99
CA LEU A 8 -1.26 -11.77 -22.46
C LEU A 8 -0.41 -11.17 -21.34
N GLN A 9 -0.98 -11.02 -20.14
CA GLN A 9 -0.25 -10.50 -18.98
C GLN A 9 0.77 -11.51 -18.44
N HIS A 10 0.45 -12.80 -18.45
CA HIS A 10 1.38 -13.88 -18.11
C HIS A 10 2.54 -13.98 -19.12
N ASP A 11 2.23 -13.89 -20.43
CA ASP A 11 3.22 -14.03 -21.50
C ASP A 11 4.21 -12.83 -21.55
N LEU A 12 3.77 -11.62 -21.22
CA LEU A 12 4.64 -10.43 -21.14
C LEU A 12 5.60 -10.43 -19.94
N ILE A 13 5.28 -11.18 -18.88
CA ILE A 13 6.13 -11.39 -17.70
C ILE A 13 7.26 -12.37 -18.03
N GLU A 14 6.99 -13.47 -18.74
CA GLU A 14 8.01 -14.47 -19.15
C GLU A 14 9.04 -13.91 -20.14
N MET A 15 8.67 -12.90 -20.94
CA MET A 15 9.57 -12.27 -21.92
C MET A 15 10.55 -11.24 -21.33
N GLY A 16 10.53 -10.98 -20.01
CA GLY A 16 11.47 -10.05 -19.37
C GLY A 16 11.28 -8.57 -19.74
N VAL A 17 10.15 -8.21 -20.34
CA VAL A 17 9.77 -6.84 -20.71
C VAL A 17 9.20 -6.06 -19.52
N ILE A 18 8.81 -6.77 -18.44
CA ILE A 18 8.17 -6.22 -17.25
C ILE A 18 8.96 -6.66 -15.99
N PRO A 19 9.66 -5.73 -15.27
CA PRO A 19 10.22 -6.02 -13.94
C PRO A 19 9.08 -6.27 -12.93
N PRO A 20 9.30 -6.76 -11.69
CA PRO A 20 8.20 -7.09 -10.78
C PRO A 20 7.34 -5.84 -10.50
N ILE A 21 6.21 -5.73 -11.20
CA ILE A 21 5.34 -4.55 -11.18
C ILE A 21 4.41 -4.61 -9.96
N SER A 22 4.03 -5.80 -9.51
CA SER A 22 3.05 -5.98 -8.45
C SER A 22 3.47 -7.09 -7.50
N LEU A 23 3.28 -6.86 -6.20
CA LEU A 23 3.48 -7.85 -5.15
C LEU A 23 2.21 -7.88 -4.30
N ASP A 24 1.55 -9.03 -4.31
CA ASP A 24 0.36 -9.28 -3.50
C ASP A 24 0.71 -10.30 -2.41
N LEU A 25 0.66 -9.86 -1.16
CA LEU A 25 0.78 -10.69 0.05
C LEU A 25 -0.50 -10.61 0.88
N SER A 26 -1.63 -10.21 0.28
CA SER A 26 -2.91 -10.19 0.96
C SER A 26 -3.31 -11.60 1.41
N GLY A 27 -3.97 -11.69 2.56
CA GLY A 27 -4.36 -13.00 3.07
C GLY A 27 -5.18 -12.95 4.34
N TYR A 28 -6.20 -13.80 4.42
CA TYR A 28 -7.13 -13.93 5.56
C TYR A 28 -6.60 -14.85 6.69
N GLY A 29 -5.27 -15.10 6.75
CA GLY A 29 -4.64 -16.05 7.67
C GLY A 29 -3.80 -15.39 8.79
N ASN A 30 -3.12 -16.19 9.60
CA ASN A 30 -2.18 -15.76 10.66
C ASN A 30 -0.88 -15.12 10.10
N VAL A 31 -0.96 -14.34 9.03
CA VAL A 31 0.19 -13.59 8.52
C VAL A 31 0.21 -12.26 9.25
N SER A 32 1.20 -12.09 10.10
CA SER A 32 1.48 -10.82 10.77
C SER A 32 2.75 -10.23 10.20
N LEU A 33 2.75 -8.92 9.92
CA LEU A 33 3.97 -8.19 9.61
C LEU A 33 4.33 -7.28 10.77
N GLU A 34 5.61 -7.23 11.09
CA GLU A 34 6.15 -6.26 12.01
C GLU A 34 6.78 -5.09 11.25
N THR A 35 7.03 -4.00 11.98
CA THR A 35 7.74 -2.82 11.47
C THR A 35 9.06 -3.18 10.76
N ALA A 36 9.78 -4.18 11.27
CA ALA A 36 11.03 -4.64 10.66
C ALA A 36 10.83 -5.27 9.28
N ASP A 37 9.74 -6.03 9.09
CA ASP A 37 9.44 -6.67 7.82
C ASP A 37 9.08 -5.65 6.75
N VAL A 38 8.24 -4.65 7.11
CA VAL A 38 7.90 -3.54 6.21
C VAL A 38 9.15 -2.77 5.80
N LYS A 39 10.07 -2.50 6.72
CA LYS A 39 11.36 -1.87 6.39
C LYS A 39 12.17 -2.70 5.40
N ARG A 40 12.26 -4.02 5.60
CA ARG A 40 12.95 -4.91 4.64
C ARG A 40 12.28 -4.91 3.27
N LEU A 41 10.94 -4.89 3.21
CA LEU A 41 10.20 -4.76 1.95
C LEU A 41 10.54 -3.44 1.25
N THR A 42 10.50 -2.32 1.98
CA THR A 42 10.80 -0.99 1.42
C THR A 42 12.23 -0.86 0.88
N GLN A 43 13.20 -1.54 1.50
CA GLN A 43 14.61 -1.55 1.07
C GLN A 43 14.88 -2.44 -0.14
N ASN A 44 14.19 -3.58 -0.24
CA ASN A 44 14.46 -4.59 -1.26
C ASN A 44 13.66 -4.35 -2.55
N LEU A 45 12.46 -3.78 -2.45
CA LEU A 45 11.49 -3.69 -3.54
C LEU A 45 11.54 -2.33 -4.25
N THR A 46 12.76 -1.90 -4.61
CA THR A 46 13.03 -0.56 -5.17
C THR A 46 12.46 -0.31 -6.58
N LYS A 47 11.94 -1.33 -7.26
CA LYS A 47 11.29 -1.19 -8.59
C LYS A 47 9.80 -1.53 -8.57
N LEU A 48 9.24 -1.85 -7.41
CA LEU A 48 7.86 -2.25 -7.26
C LEU A 48 6.91 -1.09 -7.55
N ARG A 49 5.80 -1.36 -8.27
CA ARG A 49 4.78 -0.36 -8.57
C ARG A 49 3.51 -0.55 -7.74
N GLU A 50 3.14 -1.78 -7.44
CA GLU A 50 1.93 -2.12 -6.72
C GLU A 50 2.28 -3.05 -5.56
N LEU A 51 1.75 -2.73 -4.37
CA LEU A 51 1.92 -3.52 -3.16
C LEU A 51 0.56 -3.72 -2.50
N HIS A 52 0.09 -4.97 -2.46
CA HIS A 52 -1.17 -5.32 -1.81
C HIS A 52 -0.89 -6.16 -0.56
N LEU A 53 -1.33 -5.68 0.60
CA LEU A 53 -1.16 -6.35 1.89
C LEU A 53 -2.49 -6.45 2.65
N ASP A 54 -3.61 -6.44 1.92
CA ASP A 54 -4.95 -6.48 2.51
C ASP A 54 -5.13 -7.70 3.44
N HIS A 55 -5.84 -7.51 4.55
CA HIS A 55 -6.13 -8.53 5.58
C HIS A 55 -4.92 -9.08 6.35
N VAL A 56 -3.72 -8.49 6.20
CA VAL A 56 -2.53 -8.87 6.98
C VAL A 56 -2.55 -8.17 8.35
N ASP A 57 -2.27 -8.89 9.43
CA ASP A 57 -2.18 -8.29 10.77
C ASP A 57 -0.96 -7.37 10.85
N MET A 58 -1.23 -6.06 10.94
CA MET A 58 -0.23 -5.00 11.09
C MET A 58 -0.48 -4.16 12.33
N SER A 59 -1.12 -4.72 13.35
CA SER A 59 -1.39 -4.07 14.63
C SER A 59 -0.14 -3.54 15.34
N SER A 60 1.03 -4.10 15.02
CA SER A 60 2.34 -3.68 15.56
C SER A 60 3.19 -2.86 14.59
N VAL A 61 2.67 -2.53 13.40
CA VAL A 61 3.40 -1.76 12.37
C VAL A 61 3.26 -0.27 12.62
N SER A 62 4.39 0.43 12.68
CA SER A 62 4.39 1.89 12.65
C SER A 62 4.12 2.39 11.23
N LEU A 63 3.12 3.25 11.06
CA LEU A 63 2.81 3.93 9.79
C LEU A 63 4.02 4.61 9.15
N SER A 64 4.94 5.13 9.98
CA SER A 64 6.18 5.76 9.53
C SER A 64 7.09 4.82 8.71
N SER A 65 6.94 3.50 8.87
CA SER A 65 7.72 2.50 8.14
C SER A 65 7.41 2.50 6.64
N PHE A 66 6.22 2.98 6.25
CA PHE A 66 5.83 3.14 4.85
C PHE A 66 6.40 4.41 4.20
N MET A 67 7.05 5.31 4.96
CA MET A 67 7.66 6.54 4.40
C MET A 67 8.83 6.25 3.44
N ASN A 68 9.48 5.10 3.56
CA ASN A 68 10.62 4.71 2.73
C ASN A 68 10.22 3.82 1.55
N LEU A 69 8.93 3.72 1.22
CA LEU A 69 8.48 2.99 0.05
C LEU A 69 9.13 3.54 -1.21
N SER A 70 9.35 2.65 -2.18
CA SER A 70 10.02 3.01 -3.42
C SER A 70 9.34 4.17 -4.12
N SER A 71 10.13 5.07 -4.70
CA SER A 71 9.61 6.13 -5.58
C SER A 71 8.95 5.57 -6.84
N SER A 72 9.14 4.29 -7.18
CA SER A 72 8.41 3.63 -8.27
C SER A 72 6.98 3.23 -7.89
N LEU A 73 6.63 3.24 -6.60
CA LEU A 73 5.33 2.76 -6.12
C LEU A 73 4.20 3.71 -6.53
N THR A 74 3.18 3.15 -7.17
CA THR A 74 1.99 3.83 -7.68
C THR A 74 0.71 3.38 -6.97
N SER A 75 0.65 2.18 -6.41
CA SER A 75 -0.50 1.68 -5.65
C SER A 75 -0.09 0.96 -4.37
N LEU A 76 -0.82 1.23 -3.29
CA LEU A 76 -0.68 0.58 -1.99
C LEU A 76 -2.06 0.28 -1.40
N THR A 77 -2.30 -1.00 -1.08
CA THR A 77 -3.54 -1.43 -0.41
C THR A 77 -3.23 -2.11 0.93
N LEU A 78 -3.84 -1.58 2.00
CA LEU A 78 -3.70 -2.02 3.38
C LEU A 78 -5.09 -2.11 4.06
N ASN A 79 -6.09 -2.60 3.34
CA ASN A 79 -7.44 -2.72 3.87
C ASN A 79 -7.50 -3.80 4.95
N SER A 80 -8.26 -3.56 6.03
CA SER A 80 -8.45 -4.53 7.10
C SER A 80 -7.14 -5.02 7.75
N CYS A 81 -6.16 -4.13 7.95
CA CYS A 81 -4.83 -4.48 8.46
C CYS A 81 -4.62 -4.23 9.97
N LEU A 82 -5.67 -3.82 10.70
CA LEU A 82 -5.58 -3.44 12.12
C LEU A 82 -4.56 -2.31 12.39
N LEU A 83 -4.30 -1.44 11.41
CA LEU A 83 -3.27 -0.41 11.51
C LEU A 83 -3.62 0.62 12.60
N PRO A 84 -2.74 0.83 13.61
CA PRO A 84 -2.93 1.88 14.60
C PRO A 84 -2.29 3.20 14.17
N GLY A 85 -2.77 4.29 14.76
CA GLY A 85 -2.07 5.58 14.74
C GLY A 85 -2.82 6.67 14.00
N ARG A 86 -2.08 7.69 13.55
CA ARG A 86 -2.65 8.86 12.87
C ARG A 86 -1.98 9.06 11.52
N LEU A 87 -2.79 9.17 10.47
CA LEU A 87 -2.42 9.65 9.15
C LEU A 87 -1.96 11.10 9.28
N LEU A 88 -0.66 11.35 9.15
CA LEU A 88 -0.12 12.71 9.08
C LEU A 88 0.10 13.11 7.63
N ASP A 89 0.18 14.42 7.38
CA ASP A 89 0.39 15.04 6.06
C ASP A 89 1.58 14.49 5.25
N HIS A 90 2.48 13.73 5.87
CA HIS A 90 3.73 13.25 5.27
C HIS A 90 3.82 11.74 5.05
N ILE A 91 2.84 10.95 5.50
CA ILE A 91 2.97 9.48 5.56
C ILE A 91 2.84 8.83 4.17
N PHE A 92 2.20 9.50 3.21
CA PHE A 92 1.95 8.96 1.87
C PHE A 92 2.43 9.88 0.75
N CYS A 93 3.65 10.40 0.89
CA CYS A 93 4.30 11.27 -0.08
C CYS A 93 5.29 10.62 -1.08
N PRO A 94 5.24 9.31 -1.44
CA PRO A 94 5.99 8.89 -2.63
C PRO A 94 5.48 9.74 -3.82
N PRO A 95 6.38 10.35 -4.62
CA PRO A 95 5.99 11.32 -5.64
C PRO A 95 5.08 10.73 -6.71
N ASN A 96 5.03 9.41 -6.82
CA ASN A 96 4.29 8.68 -7.85
C ASN A 96 3.10 7.87 -7.28
N LEU A 97 2.81 7.94 -5.98
CA LEU A 97 1.69 7.19 -5.40
C LEU A 97 0.36 7.76 -5.91
N CYS A 98 -0.36 6.95 -6.69
CA CYS A 98 -1.63 7.30 -7.33
C CYS A 98 -2.83 6.77 -6.57
N GLU A 99 -2.67 5.63 -5.89
CA GLU A 99 -3.75 4.94 -5.19
C GLU A 99 -3.29 4.53 -3.79
N LEU A 100 -4.11 4.85 -2.80
CA LEU A 100 -3.94 4.45 -1.42
C LEU A 100 -5.26 3.95 -0.85
N ARG A 101 -5.28 2.71 -0.37
CA ARG A 101 -6.44 2.12 0.30
C ARG A 101 -6.10 1.71 1.72
N LEU A 102 -6.87 2.23 2.65
CA LEU A 102 -6.70 2.08 4.10
C LEU A 102 -8.04 1.71 4.76
N ALA A 103 -9.01 1.22 3.98
CA ALA A 103 -10.34 0.96 4.50
C ALA A 103 -10.33 -0.10 5.61
N ASP A 104 -11.31 -0.05 6.49
CA ASP A 104 -11.48 -1.03 7.57
C ASP A 104 -10.27 -1.11 8.53
N ASN A 105 -9.61 0.02 8.80
CA ASN A 105 -8.63 0.14 9.87
C ASN A 105 -9.22 0.97 11.02
N PRO A 106 -9.93 0.34 11.98
CA PRO A 106 -10.72 1.05 12.98
C PRO A 106 -9.89 1.81 14.03
N GLN A 107 -8.58 1.54 14.12
CA GLN A 107 -7.64 2.22 15.01
C GLN A 107 -6.84 3.32 14.30
N LEU A 108 -7.05 3.50 13.00
CA LEU A 108 -6.40 4.51 12.20
C LEU A 108 -7.22 5.79 12.22
N SER A 109 -6.60 6.88 12.68
CA SER A 109 -7.17 8.23 12.65
C SER A 109 -6.58 9.09 11.54
N TRP A 110 -7.31 10.07 11.04
CA TRP A 110 -6.82 11.06 10.07
C TRP A 110 -7.51 12.41 10.27
N PHE A 111 -6.88 13.51 9.84
CA PHE A 111 -7.44 14.86 9.94
C PHE A 111 -7.36 15.59 8.59
N PHE A 112 -8.23 16.58 8.39
CA PHE A 112 -8.23 17.47 7.22
C PHE A 112 -7.73 18.88 7.61
N PRO A 113 -6.98 19.60 6.75
CA PRO A 113 -6.62 19.27 5.38
C PRO A 113 -5.40 18.37 5.30
N MET A 114 -5.45 17.39 4.40
CA MET A 114 -4.29 16.56 4.04
C MET A 114 -3.41 17.36 3.06
N VAL A 115 -2.77 18.42 3.55
CA VAL A 115 -2.30 19.56 2.74
C VAL A 115 -1.10 19.22 1.84
N ASN A 116 -0.46 18.07 2.06
CA ASN A 116 0.70 17.60 1.29
C ASN A 116 0.50 16.19 0.72
N SER A 117 -0.75 15.81 0.40
CA SER A 117 -1.02 14.60 -0.38
C SER A 117 -0.19 14.61 -1.66
N SER A 118 0.42 13.48 -2.01
CA SER A 118 1.20 13.36 -3.26
C SER A 118 0.42 13.98 -4.42
N LYS A 119 1.06 14.84 -5.23
CA LYS A 119 0.40 15.44 -6.42
C LYS A 119 -0.12 14.37 -7.39
N ALA A 120 0.40 13.15 -7.28
CA ALA A 120 -0.01 12.01 -8.07
C ALA A 120 -1.25 11.29 -7.52
N LEU A 121 -1.64 11.50 -6.26
CA LEU A 121 -2.73 10.75 -5.61
C LEU A 121 -4.06 11.07 -6.28
N ARG A 122 -4.67 10.04 -6.86
CA ARG A 122 -5.95 10.08 -7.60
C ARG A 122 -7.06 9.34 -6.86
N PHE A 123 -6.70 8.37 -6.04
CA PHE A 123 -7.63 7.55 -5.29
C PHE A 123 -7.16 7.41 -3.84
N LEU A 124 -8.05 7.76 -2.91
CA LEU A 124 -7.86 7.58 -1.49
C LEU A 124 -9.12 6.94 -0.92
N ASP A 125 -8.95 5.77 -0.31
CA ASP A 125 -10.01 5.11 0.45
C ASP A 125 -9.60 5.03 1.93
N VAL A 126 -10.35 5.74 2.76
CA VAL A 126 -10.22 5.77 4.22
C VAL A 126 -11.56 5.41 4.88
N SER A 127 -12.42 4.68 4.16
CA SER A 127 -13.71 4.23 4.67
C SER A 127 -13.52 3.37 5.92
N TYR A 128 -14.41 3.49 6.91
CA TYR A 128 -14.31 2.72 8.16
C TYR A 128 -13.00 2.95 8.94
N THR A 129 -12.46 4.18 8.87
CA THR A 129 -11.40 4.70 9.73
C THR A 129 -11.95 5.84 10.61
N ILE A 130 -11.14 6.37 11.54
CA ILE A 130 -11.53 7.47 12.43
C ILE A 130 -11.20 8.82 11.77
N HIS A 131 -12.20 9.66 11.55
CA HIS A 131 -12.00 11.06 11.18
C HIS A 131 -11.90 11.93 12.45
N ASP A 132 -10.72 12.51 12.69
CA ASP A 132 -10.43 13.42 13.80
C ASP A 132 -10.65 14.87 13.31
N SER A 133 -11.76 15.48 13.72
CA SER A 133 -12.25 16.80 13.28
C SER A 133 -11.68 17.97 14.06
#